data_AF-A0A0G2GJR7-F1
#
_entry.id   AF-A0A0G2GJR7-F1
#
_cell.length_a   1.000
_cell.length_b   1.000
_cell.length_c   1.000
_cell.angle_alpha   90.00
_cell.angle_beta   90.00
_cell.angle_gamma   90.00
#
_symmetry.space_group_name_H-M   'P 1'
#
loop_
_entity.id
_entity.type
_entity.pdbx_description
1 polymer ?
#
loop_
_entity_poly.entity_id
_entity_poly.type
_entity_poly.pdbx_seq_one_letter_code
_entity_poly.pdbx_strand_id
1 'polypeptide(L)'
;MSNEAEQQPQSLRALFYGAEARRKELESTYDSNSDAYQQKLSSAIATYEECLRVADRVSLFSPNETLEDVSSGDIQYMVINYHLAELLQRAVGTDRKSTLLSARESYEKFMKLLDSYDVLSKPDAKLYEKYQESPNSFSTASTTDAAARRDTKISRFRAEKELKAKLEQGVFRPDHSLPTMTIDEYLDEERKRGGIIEGGGEQSGMQPEPDEDNLEKADAETLKARAWDDYKDDNAKGSGNTMNRG
;
A
#
# COMPACT_ATOMS: atom_id res chain seq x y z
N MET A 1 38.09 -26.78 1.68
CA MET A 1 37.92 -25.32 1.85
C MET A 1 36.60 -24.99 1.20
N SER A 2 35.55 -24.97 2.01
CA SER A 2 34.17 -24.81 1.54
C SER A 2 33.94 -23.35 1.20
N ASN A 3 33.33 -23.12 0.04
CA ASN A 3 32.93 -21.83 -0.48
C ASN A 3 31.95 -21.16 0.51
N GLU A 4 32.43 -20.33 1.42
CA GLU A 4 31.62 -19.31 2.07
C GLU A 4 31.28 -18.28 0.99
N ALA A 5 30.16 -18.53 0.30
CA ALA A 5 29.56 -17.52 -0.54
C ALA A 5 29.34 -16.28 0.34
N GLU A 6 30.07 -15.20 0.04
CA GLU A 6 29.91 -13.89 0.64
C GLU A 6 28.44 -13.47 0.53
N GLN A 7 27.66 -13.76 1.58
CA GLN A 7 26.30 -13.25 1.71
C GLN A 7 26.45 -11.75 1.94
N GLN A 8 26.31 -10.97 0.86
CA GLN A 8 26.18 -9.53 0.97
C GLN A 8 25.11 -9.22 2.01
N PRO A 9 25.35 -8.27 2.94
CA PRO A 9 24.39 -7.96 3.98
C PRO A 9 23.09 -7.49 3.33
N GLN A 10 22.03 -8.31 3.42
CA GLN A 10 20.72 -7.94 2.90
C GLN A 10 20.20 -6.72 3.66
N SER A 11 19.65 -5.75 2.94
CA SER A 11 19.07 -4.56 3.56
C SER A 11 17.82 -4.93 4.36
N LEU A 12 17.56 -4.20 5.45
CA LEU A 12 16.37 -4.41 6.28
C LEU A 12 15.09 -4.38 5.45
N ARG A 13 15.01 -3.46 4.47
CA ARG A 13 13.88 -3.34 3.54
C ARG A 13 13.67 -4.62 2.73
N ALA A 14 14.72 -5.20 2.17
CA ALA A 14 14.63 -6.43 1.37
C ALA A 14 14.22 -7.63 2.23
N LEU A 15 14.80 -7.75 3.44
CA LEU A 15 14.45 -8.78 4.41
C LEU A 15 12.98 -8.68 4.82
N PHE A 16 12.52 -7.48 5.17
CA PHE A 16 11.15 -7.23 5.60
C PHE A 16 10.13 -7.52 4.49
N TYR A 17 10.39 -7.12 3.26
CA TYR A 17 9.52 -7.47 2.13
C TYR A 17 9.48 -8.97 1.84
N GLY A 18 10.62 -9.66 1.99
CA GLY A 18 10.65 -11.12 1.95
C GLY A 18 9.84 -11.77 3.08
N ALA A 19 9.87 -11.20 4.29
CA ALA A 19 9.08 -11.68 5.43
C ALA A 19 7.57 -11.47 5.19
N GLU A 20 7.17 -10.28 4.75
CA GLU A 20 5.77 -9.94 4.42
C GLU A 20 5.21 -10.82 3.29
N ALA A 21 6.01 -11.12 2.26
CA ALA A 21 5.60 -12.01 1.19
C ALA A 21 5.29 -13.42 1.72
N ARG A 22 6.17 -13.98 2.57
CA ARG A 22 5.95 -15.29 3.21
C ARG A 22 4.74 -15.28 4.15
N ARG A 23 4.54 -14.20 4.92
CA ARG A 23 3.35 -14.04 5.78
C ARG A 23 2.06 -14.08 4.96
N LYS A 24 2.00 -13.33 3.86
CA LYS A 24 0.83 -13.32 2.95
C LYS A 24 0.58 -14.67 2.31
N GLU A 25 1.63 -15.41 1.94
CA GLU A 25 1.52 -16.78 1.44
C GLU A 25 0.93 -17.74 2.51
N LEU A 26 1.30 -17.57 3.77
CA LEU A 26 0.75 -18.36 4.88
C LEU A 26 -0.70 -18.00 5.21
N GLU A 27 -1.16 -16.79 4.88
CA GLU A 27 -2.56 -16.38 5.04
C GLU A 27 -3.48 -16.93 3.95
N SER A 28 -2.95 -17.17 2.76
CA SER A 28 -3.71 -17.77 1.64
C SER A 28 -3.73 -19.31 1.68
N THR A 29 -2.88 -19.93 2.48
CA THR A 29 -2.79 -21.40 2.58
C THR A 29 -3.85 -21.97 3.52
N TYR A 30 -4.65 -22.92 3.05
CA TYR A 30 -5.77 -23.51 3.81
C TYR A 30 -5.35 -24.63 4.78
N ASP A 31 -4.22 -25.31 4.53
CA ASP A 31 -3.75 -26.45 5.36
C ASP A 31 -2.60 -26.06 6.28
N SER A 32 -2.97 -25.54 7.46
CA SER A 32 -2.04 -25.05 8.48
C SER A 32 -1.33 -26.14 9.28
N ASN A 33 -1.79 -27.39 9.22
CA ASN A 33 -1.20 -28.50 9.98
C ASN A 33 -0.19 -29.31 9.15
N SER A 34 -0.09 -29.05 7.85
CA SER A 34 0.88 -29.72 6.99
C SER A 34 2.33 -29.39 7.36
N ASP A 35 3.23 -30.36 7.21
CA ASP A 35 4.67 -30.15 7.42
C ASP A 35 5.22 -29.04 6.51
N ALA A 36 4.71 -28.95 5.28
CA ALA A 36 5.08 -27.91 4.33
C ALA A 36 4.69 -26.51 4.85
N TYR A 37 3.50 -26.36 5.44
CA TYR A 37 3.09 -25.10 6.06
C TYR A 37 3.96 -24.76 7.27
N GLN A 38 4.23 -25.74 8.14
CA GLN A 38 5.06 -25.51 9.32
C GLN A 38 6.50 -25.13 8.94
N GLN A 39 7.08 -25.73 7.89
CA GLN A 39 8.39 -25.31 7.37
C GLN A 39 8.39 -23.87 6.82
N LYS A 40 7.36 -23.50 6.06
CA LYS A 40 7.19 -22.11 5.58
C LYS A 40 7.01 -21.14 6.74
N LEU A 41 6.25 -21.52 7.76
CA LEU A 41 6.04 -20.75 8.97
C LEU A 41 7.36 -20.54 9.74
N SER A 42 8.14 -21.59 9.98
CA SER A 42 9.45 -21.49 10.61
C SER A 42 10.40 -20.59 9.81
N SER A 43 10.36 -20.68 8.48
CA SER A 43 11.15 -19.81 7.61
C SER A 43 10.73 -18.34 7.69
N ALA A 44 9.42 -18.07 7.79
CA ALA A 44 8.89 -16.72 7.98
C ALA A 44 9.30 -16.14 9.34
N ILE A 45 9.16 -16.92 10.42
CA ILE A 45 9.59 -16.57 11.78
C ILE A 45 11.08 -16.18 11.78
N ALA A 46 11.95 -17.05 11.24
CA ALA A 46 13.38 -16.80 11.17
C ALA A 46 13.72 -15.52 10.38
N THR A 47 12.93 -15.19 9.35
CA THR A 47 13.14 -13.96 8.57
C THR A 47 12.76 -12.72 9.38
N TYR A 48 11.65 -12.73 10.15
CA TYR A 48 11.31 -11.61 11.03
C TYR A 48 12.29 -11.45 12.18
N GLU A 49 12.81 -12.54 12.75
CA GLU A 49 13.88 -12.49 13.75
C GLU A 49 15.15 -11.84 13.17
N GLU A 50 15.50 -12.14 11.91
CA GLU A 50 16.60 -11.45 11.24
C GLU A 50 16.31 -9.96 11.03
N CYS A 51 15.09 -9.59 10.68
CA CYS A 51 14.70 -8.18 10.58
C CYS A 51 14.92 -7.44 11.90
N LEU A 52 14.53 -8.05 13.03
CA LEU A 52 14.80 -7.49 14.37
C LEU A 52 16.29 -7.35 14.64
N ARG A 53 17.10 -8.37 14.35
CA ARG A 53 18.57 -8.30 14.53
C ARG A 53 19.18 -7.14 13.74
N VAL A 54 18.74 -6.94 12.50
CA VAL A 54 19.24 -5.84 11.67
C VAL A 54 18.74 -4.49 12.19
N ALA A 55 17.47 -4.37 12.59
CA ALA A 55 16.89 -3.16 13.13
C ALA A 55 17.57 -2.71 14.45
N ASP A 56 17.84 -3.67 15.35
CA ASP A 56 18.54 -3.43 16.62
C ASP A 56 20.00 -3.00 16.36
N ARG A 57 20.68 -3.63 15.39
CA ARG A 57 22.06 -3.30 15.03
C ARG A 57 22.21 -1.86 14.53
N VAL A 58 21.21 -1.35 13.82
CA VAL A 58 21.21 0.06 13.37
C VAL A 58 20.52 0.99 14.37
N SER A 59 20.05 0.45 15.50
CA SER A 59 19.28 1.18 16.53
C SER A 59 18.14 1.99 15.92
N LEU A 60 17.39 1.36 15.01
CA LEU A 60 16.36 2.01 14.20
C LEU A 60 15.31 2.75 15.04
N PHE A 61 14.99 2.20 16.21
CA PHE A 61 14.07 2.81 17.15
C PHE A 61 14.79 3.04 18.48
N SER A 62 15.02 4.30 18.83
CA SER A 62 15.64 4.71 20.09
C SER A 62 14.58 5.09 21.14
N PRO A 63 14.79 4.78 22.43
CA PRO A 63 13.87 5.17 23.51
C PRO A 63 13.66 6.68 23.69
N ASN A 64 14.52 7.52 23.11
CA ASN A 64 14.47 8.98 23.27
C ASN A 64 13.97 9.70 22.00
N GLU A 65 13.44 8.97 21.01
CA GLU A 65 12.88 9.54 19.79
C GLU A 65 11.35 9.63 19.89
N THR A 66 10.79 10.59 19.17
CA THR A 66 9.34 10.69 18.99
C THR A 66 8.92 10.09 17.65
N LEU A 67 7.62 9.85 17.47
CA LEU A 67 7.11 9.32 16.20
C LEU A 67 7.44 10.22 15.00
N GLU A 68 7.49 11.54 15.22
CA GLU A 68 7.79 12.54 14.18
C GLU A 68 9.26 12.48 13.71
N ASP A 69 10.16 11.91 14.52
CA ASP A 69 11.58 11.75 14.18
C ASP A 69 11.83 10.51 13.30
N VAL A 70 10.82 9.63 13.16
CA VAL A 70 10.92 8.40 12.38
C VAL A 70 10.53 8.67 10.93
N SER A 71 11.39 8.28 9.99
CA SER A 71 11.08 8.29 8.57
C SER A 71 9.79 7.52 8.29
N SER A 72 8.89 8.08 7.46
CA SER A 72 7.62 7.41 7.11
C SER A 72 7.82 6.02 6.50
N GLY A 73 8.95 5.80 5.83
CA GLY A 73 9.33 4.49 5.29
C GLY A 73 9.76 3.49 6.36
N ASP A 74 10.18 3.93 7.54
CA ASP A 74 10.70 3.08 8.60
C ASP A 74 9.63 2.71 9.65
N ILE A 75 8.52 3.47 9.70
CA ILE A 75 7.34 3.15 10.53
C ILE A 75 6.85 1.72 10.27
N GLN A 76 6.95 1.23 9.03
CA GLN A 76 6.54 -0.14 8.67
C GLN A 76 7.30 -1.22 9.46
N TYR A 77 8.46 -0.93 10.03
CA TYR A 77 9.24 -1.89 10.80
C TYR A 77 8.77 -1.99 12.26
N MET A 78 7.97 -1.05 12.76
CA MET A 78 7.42 -1.12 14.14
C MET A 78 6.54 -2.36 14.34
N VAL A 79 5.89 -2.87 13.28
CA VAL A 79 4.98 -4.03 13.36
C VAL A 79 5.69 -5.39 13.34
N ILE A 80 7.02 -5.44 13.22
CA ILE A 80 7.77 -6.71 13.13
C ILE A 80 7.47 -7.63 14.32
N ASN A 81 7.54 -7.09 15.56
CA ASN A 81 7.26 -7.84 16.77
C ASN A 81 5.80 -8.33 16.83
N TYR A 82 4.85 -7.55 16.31
CA TYR A 82 3.44 -7.93 16.22
C TYR A 82 3.26 -9.14 15.28
N HIS A 83 3.81 -9.07 14.06
CA HIS A 83 3.70 -10.18 13.10
C HIS A 83 4.43 -11.44 13.58
N LEU A 84 5.58 -11.30 14.24
CA LEU A 84 6.27 -12.42 14.86
C LEU A 84 5.39 -13.15 15.88
N ALA A 85 4.69 -12.39 16.75
CA ALA A 85 3.76 -12.95 17.72
C ALA A 85 2.58 -13.68 17.07
N GLU A 86 2.02 -13.15 15.98
CA GLU A 86 0.96 -13.82 15.21
C GLU A 86 1.44 -15.13 14.60
N LEU A 87 2.64 -15.16 14.03
CA LEU A 87 3.21 -16.36 13.42
C LEU A 87 3.51 -17.43 14.47
N LEU A 88 4.09 -17.05 15.62
CA LEU A 88 4.34 -17.97 16.73
C LEU A 88 3.05 -18.67 17.19
N GLN A 89 1.92 -17.95 17.22
CA GLN A 89 0.64 -18.56 17.59
C GLN A 89 0.13 -19.61 16.60
N ARG A 90 0.57 -19.58 15.34
CA ARG A 90 0.23 -20.57 14.29
C ARG A 90 1.12 -21.81 14.32
N ALA A 91 2.20 -21.80 15.10
CA ALA A 91 3.11 -22.93 15.20
C ALA A 91 2.46 -24.09 15.95
N VAL A 92 2.59 -25.30 15.38
CA VAL A 92 2.14 -26.55 15.99
C VAL A 92 3.37 -27.28 16.52
N GLY A 93 3.35 -27.66 17.79
CA GLY A 93 4.51 -28.30 18.42
C GLY A 93 4.18 -28.90 19.79
N THR A 94 5.14 -29.64 20.34
CA THR A 94 4.98 -30.39 21.59
C THR A 94 4.90 -29.50 22.83
N ASP A 95 5.53 -28.32 22.82
CA ASP A 95 5.51 -27.37 23.92
C ASP A 95 4.76 -26.09 23.56
N ARG A 96 3.42 -26.19 23.51
CA ARG A 96 2.55 -25.04 23.23
C ARG A 96 2.73 -23.91 24.26
N LYS A 97 3.09 -24.23 25.51
CA LYS A 97 3.22 -23.24 26.58
C LYS A 97 4.39 -22.30 26.30
N SER A 98 5.57 -22.82 25.95
CA SER A 98 6.72 -21.96 25.63
C SER A 98 6.45 -21.10 24.39
N THR A 99 5.86 -21.66 23.33
CA THR A 99 5.49 -20.90 22.14
C THR A 99 4.55 -19.72 22.47
N LEU A 100 3.56 -19.92 23.34
CA LEU A 100 2.65 -18.85 23.77
C LEU A 100 3.34 -17.80 24.64
N LEU A 101 4.33 -18.20 25.46
CA LEU A 101 5.13 -17.25 26.23
C LEU A 101 6.03 -16.40 25.33
N SER A 102 6.65 -16.99 24.30
CA SER A 102 7.42 -16.23 23.31
C SER A 102 6.55 -15.29 22.48
N ALA A 103 5.32 -15.72 22.11
CA ALA A 103 4.36 -14.86 21.44
C ALA A 103 3.94 -13.67 22.33
N ARG A 104 3.67 -13.93 23.61
CA ARG A 104 3.39 -12.89 24.61
C ARG A 104 4.55 -11.89 24.72
N GLU A 105 5.77 -12.36 24.87
CA GLU A 105 6.96 -11.50 24.95
C GLU A 105 7.10 -10.60 23.71
N SER A 106 6.83 -11.15 22.53
CA SER A 106 6.86 -10.38 21.27
C SER A 106 5.77 -9.30 21.24
N TYR A 107 4.54 -9.61 21.69
CA TYR A 107 3.50 -8.59 21.86
C TYR A 107 3.89 -7.52 22.90
N GLU A 108 4.52 -7.89 24.00
CA GLU A 108 4.98 -6.94 25.02
C GLU A 108 6.04 -5.99 24.48
N LYS A 109 7.00 -6.49 23.67
CA LYS A 109 7.99 -5.66 22.97
C LYS A 109 7.32 -4.67 22.02
N PHE A 110 6.33 -5.11 21.25
CA PHE A 110 5.56 -4.25 20.36
C PHE A 110 4.80 -3.16 21.13
N MET A 111 4.05 -3.53 22.17
CA MET A 111 3.28 -2.57 22.96
C MET A 111 4.18 -1.56 23.66
N LYS A 112 5.33 -2.00 24.20
CA LYS A 112 6.32 -1.11 24.81
C LYS A 112 6.87 -0.10 23.80
N LEU A 113 7.14 -0.52 22.56
CA LEU A 113 7.58 0.35 21.49
C LEU A 113 6.51 1.39 21.14
N LEU A 114 5.25 0.98 21.00
CA LEU A 114 4.17 1.93 20.71
C LEU A 114 3.93 2.92 21.85
N ASP A 115 4.08 2.48 23.10
CA ASP A 115 3.98 3.32 24.28
C ASP A 115 5.12 4.34 24.35
N SER A 116 6.37 3.94 24.09
CA SER A 116 7.52 4.86 24.13
C SER A 116 7.50 5.93 23.04
N TYR A 117 6.84 5.65 21.92
CA TYR A 117 6.67 6.59 20.81
C TYR A 117 5.32 7.35 20.86
N ASP A 118 4.58 7.26 21.98
CA ASP A 118 3.27 7.90 22.19
C ASP A 118 2.23 7.57 21.09
N VAL A 119 2.35 6.40 20.46
CA VAL A 119 1.43 5.92 19.41
C VAL A 119 0.12 5.41 20.03
N LEU A 120 0.17 4.93 21.27
CA LEU A 120 -1.00 4.41 21.98
C LEU A 120 -2.01 5.54 22.28
N SER A 121 -3.27 5.28 21.96
CA SER A 121 -4.34 6.18 22.39
C SER A 121 -4.41 6.23 23.92
N LYS A 122 -4.82 7.37 24.49
CA LYS A 122 -5.00 7.51 25.96
C LYS A 122 -5.75 6.35 26.65
N PRO A 123 -6.88 5.83 26.12
CA PRO A 123 -7.52 4.67 26.74
C PRO A 123 -6.73 3.37 26.61
N ASP A 124 -5.96 3.20 25.54
CA ASP A 124 -5.14 2.00 25.33
C ASP A 124 -3.86 2.03 26.19
N ALA A 125 -3.23 3.19 26.35
CA ALA A 125 -2.10 3.39 27.27
C ALA A 125 -2.48 3.02 28.71
N LYS A 126 -3.65 3.47 29.18
CA LYS A 126 -4.19 3.08 30.50
C LYS A 126 -4.44 1.57 30.65
N LEU A 127 -4.89 0.91 29.58
CA LEU A 127 -5.06 -0.54 29.59
C LEU A 127 -3.72 -1.25 29.61
N TYR A 128 -2.73 -0.74 28.89
CA TYR A 128 -1.39 -1.28 28.88
C TYR A 128 -0.70 -1.13 30.25
N GLU A 129 -0.83 0.01 30.92
CA GLU A 129 -0.39 0.23 32.30
C GLU A 129 -1.00 -0.82 33.25
N LYS A 130 -2.33 -0.99 33.20
CA LYS A 130 -3.02 -2.02 34.00
C LYS A 130 -2.55 -3.44 33.67
N TYR A 131 -2.21 -3.71 32.41
CA TYR A 131 -1.64 -4.99 32.01
C TYR A 131 -0.26 -5.20 32.66
N GLN A 132 0.61 -4.19 32.65
CA GLN A 132 1.94 -4.26 33.25
C GLN A 132 1.87 -4.52 34.77
N GLU A 133 0.90 -3.93 35.47
CA GLU A 133 0.69 -4.16 36.91
C GLU A 133 0.31 -5.61 37.24
N SER A 134 -0.49 -6.25 36.38
CA SER A 134 -1.02 -7.59 36.65
C SER A 134 -1.18 -8.42 35.38
N PRO A 135 -0.07 -8.87 34.77
CA PRO A 135 -0.10 -9.48 33.44
C PRO A 135 -0.85 -10.83 33.39
N ASN A 136 -0.95 -11.54 34.51
CA ASN A 136 -1.58 -12.87 34.58
C ASN A 136 -3.09 -12.84 34.93
N SER A 137 -3.62 -11.70 35.37
CA SER A 137 -5.04 -11.53 35.72
C SER A 137 -5.70 -10.39 34.95
N PHE A 138 -5.00 -9.80 33.98
CA PHE A 138 -5.50 -8.73 33.14
C PHE A 138 -6.73 -9.16 32.34
N SER A 139 -7.71 -8.27 32.27
CA SER A 139 -8.88 -8.40 31.41
C SER A 139 -9.26 -7.03 30.86
N THR A 140 -9.58 -6.98 29.57
CA THR A 140 -10.02 -5.77 28.89
C THR A 140 -11.45 -5.37 29.24
N ALA A 141 -12.28 -6.36 29.64
CA ALA A 141 -13.66 -6.15 30.05
C ALA A 141 -13.86 -6.59 31.52
N SER A 142 -14.94 -6.13 32.14
CA SER A 142 -15.29 -6.56 33.51
C SER A 142 -15.38 -8.08 33.62
N THR A 143 -14.95 -8.69 34.72
CA THR A 143 -15.12 -10.16 34.94
C THR A 143 -16.31 -10.48 35.83
N THR A 144 -16.96 -9.47 36.38
CA THR A 144 -18.05 -9.58 37.35
C THR A 144 -19.37 -9.08 36.79
N ASP A 145 -19.35 -7.98 36.03
CA ASP A 145 -20.56 -7.33 35.49
C ASP A 145 -20.77 -7.68 34.00
N ALA A 146 -21.93 -8.25 33.69
CA ALA A 146 -22.29 -8.62 32.32
C ALA A 146 -22.66 -7.40 31.44
N ALA A 147 -23.29 -6.37 32.01
CA ALA A 147 -23.65 -5.16 31.28
C ALA A 147 -22.39 -4.39 30.88
N ALA A 148 -21.50 -4.13 31.83
CA ALA A 148 -20.21 -3.49 31.56
C ALA A 148 -19.37 -4.26 30.53
N ARG A 149 -19.38 -5.60 30.58
CA ARG A 149 -18.72 -6.46 29.56
C ARG A 149 -19.26 -6.22 28.16
N ARG A 150 -20.58 -6.19 28.02
CA ARG A 150 -21.26 -5.97 26.75
C ARG A 150 -20.88 -4.61 26.19
N ASP A 151 -20.92 -3.57 27.01
CA ASP A 151 -20.64 -2.20 26.59
C ASP A 151 -19.19 -2.02 26.15
N THR A 152 -18.22 -2.59 26.88
CA THR A 152 -16.81 -2.62 26.44
C THR A 152 -16.66 -3.29 25.08
N LYS A 153 -17.32 -4.44 24.85
CA LYS A 153 -17.25 -5.16 23.58
C LYS A 153 -17.86 -4.37 22.43
N ILE A 154 -19.01 -3.72 22.65
CA ILE A 154 -19.65 -2.87 21.64
C ILE A 154 -18.76 -1.68 21.29
N SER A 155 -18.19 -1.01 22.30
CA SER A 155 -17.28 0.12 22.09
C SER A 155 -16.05 -0.28 21.27
N ARG A 156 -15.41 -1.41 21.64
CA ARG A 156 -14.25 -1.95 20.90
C ARG A 156 -14.58 -2.33 19.46
N PHE A 157 -15.71 -2.99 19.26
CA PHE A 157 -16.18 -3.34 17.91
C PHE A 157 -16.44 -2.10 17.04
N ARG A 158 -17.03 -1.05 17.60
CA ARG A 158 -17.25 0.21 16.89
C ARG A 158 -15.93 0.88 16.52
N ALA A 159 -14.97 0.94 17.45
CA ALA A 159 -13.65 1.51 17.21
C ALA A 159 -12.88 0.74 16.12
N GLU A 160 -12.90 -0.59 16.15
CA GLU A 160 -12.28 -1.43 15.11
C GLU A 160 -12.92 -1.19 13.74
N LYS A 161 -14.26 -1.15 13.67
CA LYS A 161 -14.99 -0.87 12.42
C LYS A 161 -14.64 0.51 11.85
N GLU A 162 -14.57 1.53 12.70
CA GLU A 162 -14.20 2.89 12.29
C GLU A 162 -12.75 2.95 11.79
N LEU A 163 -11.81 2.31 12.49
CA LEU A 163 -10.41 2.28 12.08
C LEU A 163 -10.23 1.57 10.74
N LYS A 164 -10.93 0.44 10.54
CA LYS A 164 -10.92 -0.27 9.26
C LYS A 164 -11.47 0.59 8.11
N ALA A 165 -12.60 1.28 8.34
CA ALA A 165 -13.16 2.19 7.35
C ALA A 165 -12.20 3.34 7.00
N LYS A 166 -11.49 3.89 8.00
CA LYS A 166 -10.45 4.91 7.79
C LYS A 166 -9.27 4.38 6.98
N LEU A 167 -8.81 3.16 7.25
CA LEU A 167 -7.74 2.51 6.47
C LEU A 167 -8.17 2.30 5.02
N GLU A 168 -9.39 1.78 4.79
CA GLU A 168 -9.93 1.61 3.44
C GLU A 168 -10.02 2.94 2.68
N GLN A 169 -10.46 4.02 3.34
CA GLN A 169 -10.52 5.36 2.73
C GLN A 169 -9.12 5.97 2.49
N GLY A 170 -8.14 5.67 3.35
CA GLY A 170 -6.79 6.24 3.28
C GLY A 170 -5.86 5.53 2.29
N VAL A 171 -6.05 4.23 2.06
CA VAL A 171 -5.17 3.37 1.23
C VAL A 171 -5.46 3.49 -0.27
N PHE A 172 -6.63 4.01 -0.66
CA PHE A 172 -7.01 4.26 -2.07
C PHE A 172 -6.98 5.74 -2.46
N ARG A 173 -6.08 6.54 -1.88
CA ARG A 173 -5.85 7.89 -2.39
C ARG A 173 -4.99 7.78 -3.66
N PRO A 174 -5.34 8.49 -4.76
CA PRO A 174 -4.44 8.65 -5.89
C PRO A 174 -3.07 9.14 -5.43
N ASP A 175 -1.98 8.59 -5.99
CA ASP A 175 -0.55 8.87 -5.65
C ASP A 175 -0.11 10.33 -5.88
N HIS A 176 -1.05 11.23 -6.15
CA HIS A 176 -0.84 12.62 -6.49
C HIS A 176 -1.81 13.46 -5.65
N SER A 177 -1.37 14.61 -5.16
CA SER A 177 -2.27 15.60 -4.57
C SER A 177 -3.35 15.91 -5.59
N LEU A 178 -4.57 15.46 -5.33
CA LEU A 178 -5.71 15.83 -6.16
C LEU A 178 -5.80 17.36 -6.17
N PRO A 179 -6.15 17.97 -7.32
CA PRO A 179 -6.44 19.39 -7.36
C PRO A 179 -7.41 19.74 -6.23
N THR A 180 -7.08 20.77 -5.44
CA THR A 180 -7.95 21.25 -4.36
C THR A 180 -9.22 21.92 -4.89
N MET A 181 -9.30 22.12 -6.20
CA MET A 181 -10.46 22.64 -6.90
C MET A 181 -11.36 21.50 -7.36
N THR A 182 -12.66 21.72 -7.22
CA THR A 182 -13.66 20.80 -7.78
C THR A 182 -13.54 20.75 -9.31
N ILE A 183 -14.05 19.68 -9.93
CA ILE A 183 -14.06 19.54 -11.40
C ILE A 183 -14.74 20.76 -12.04
N ASP A 184 -15.86 21.20 -11.45
CA ASP A 184 -16.62 22.36 -11.93
C ASP A 184 -15.79 23.65 -11.86
N GLU A 185 -15.09 23.85 -10.75
CA GLU A 185 -14.24 25.02 -10.51
C GLU A 185 -13.02 25.05 -11.46
N TYR A 186 -12.42 23.88 -11.75
CA TYR A 186 -11.36 23.74 -12.74
C TYR A 186 -11.85 24.00 -14.18
N LEU A 187 -13.02 23.49 -14.55
CA LEU A 187 -13.62 23.73 -15.86
C LEU A 187 -13.95 25.22 -16.05
N ASP A 188 -14.44 25.89 -15.02
CA ASP A 188 -14.70 27.33 -15.07
C ASP A 188 -13.42 28.15 -15.23
N GLU A 189 -12.33 27.77 -14.55
CA GLU A 189 -11.02 28.40 -14.76
C GLU A 189 -10.46 28.17 -16.16
N GLU A 190 -10.56 26.96 -16.70
CA GLU A 190 -10.10 26.65 -18.06
C GLU A 190 -10.97 27.34 -19.13
N ARG A 191 -12.29 27.46 -18.90
CA ARG A 191 -13.19 28.25 -19.77
C ARG A 191 -12.78 29.72 -19.77
N LYS A 192 -12.43 30.26 -18.60
CA LYS A 192 -11.97 31.65 -18.43
C LYS A 192 -10.58 31.89 -19.04
N ARG A 193 -9.72 30.87 -19.05
CA ARG A 193 -8.42 30.88 -19.74
C ARG A 193 -8.51 30.58 -21.24
N GLY A 194 -9.70 30.26 -21.75
CA GLY A 194 -9.90 29.93 -23.17
C GLY A 194 -9.32 28.57 -23.59
N GLY A 195 -9.07 27.67 -22.62
CA GLY A 195 -8.53 26.33 -22.84
C GLY A 195 -9.59 25.27 -23.19
N ILE A 196 -10.88 25.61 -23.06
CA ILE A 196 -11.98 24.71 -23.46
C ILE A 196 -12.26 24.85 -24.96
N ILE A 197 -12.09 23.75 -25.68
CA ILE A 197 -12.42 23.65 -27.11
C ILE A 197 -13.94 23.51 -27.25
N GLU A 198 -14.64 24.62 -27.49
CA GLU A 198 -16.02 24.60 -27.99
C GLU A 198 -16.01 24.35 -29.50
N GLY A 199 -16.21 23.09 -29.94
CA GLY A 199 -16.35 22.78 -31.38
C GLY A 199 -15.85 21.42 -31.87
N GLY A 200 -15.97 20.36 -31.06
CA GLY A 200 -15.47 19.01 -31.39
C GLY A 200 -16.52 17.90 -31.31
N GLY A 201 -17.78 18.21 -31.66
CA GLY A 201 -18.89 17.23 -31.68
C GLY A 201 -19.21 16.70 -33.08
N GLU A 202 -20.31 15.96 -33.24
CA GLU A 202 -20.78 15.41 -34.53
C GLU A 202 -20.87 16.46 -35.65
N GLN A 203 -21.07 17.74 -35.30
CA GLN A 203 -21.06 18.88 -36.23
C GLN A 203 -19.73 19.05 -36.98
N SER A 204 -18.59 18.71 -36.37
CA SER A 204 -17.26 18.83 -36.99
C SER A 204 -16.98 17.72 -38.01
N GLY A 205 -17.80 16.66 -38.01
CA GLY A 205 -17.78 15.58 -39.01
C GLY A 205 -18.75 15.79 -40.17
N MET A 206 -19.62 16.80 -40.11
CA MET A 206 -20.52 17.13 -41.21
C MET A 206 -19.72 17.83 -42.31
N GLN A 207 -19.32 17.07 -43.32
CA GLN A 207 -18.85 17.67 -44.57
C GLN A 207 -20.04 18.40 -45.21
N PRO A 208 -19.93 19.71 -45.52
CA PRO A 208 -20.98 20.38 -46.28
C PRO A 208 -21.17 19.64 -47.60
N GLU A 209 -22.41 19.29 -47.95
CA GLU A 209 -22.68 18.65 -49.23
C GLU A 209 -22.20 19.57 -50.38
N PRO A 210 -21.44 19.04 -51.36
CA PRO A 210 -21.02 19.81 -52.52
C PRO A 210 -22.25 20.33 -53.27
N ASP A 211 -22.25 21.63 -53.56
CA ASP A 211 -23.27 22.28 -54.38
C ASP A 211 -23.00 21.97 -55.86
N GLU A 212 -23.56 20.86 -56.36
CA GLU A 212 -23.35 20.35 -57.72
C GLU A 212 -23.82 21.32 -58.82
N ASP A 213 -24.69 22.27 -58.50
CA ASP A 213 -25.20 23.28 -59.45
C ASP A 213 -24.18 24.41 -59.69
N ASN A 214 -23.13 24.51 -58.87
CA ASN A 214 -22.06 25.48 -59.02
C ASN A 214 -20.83 24.84 -59.71
N LEU A 215 -20.88 24.81 -61.04
CA LEU A 215 -19.83 24.27 -61.91
C LEU A 215 -18.41 24.76 -61.58
N GLU A 216 -18.26 26.00 -61.10
CA GLU A 216 -16.97 26.60 -60.79
C GLU A 216 -16.34 26.02 -59.51
N LYS A 217 -17.16 25.74 -58.48
CA LYS A 217 -16.70 25.08 -57.25
C LYS A 217 -16.38 23.61 -57.47
N ALA A 218 -17.20 22.90 -58.25
CA ALA A 218 -16.99 21.50 -58.56
C ALA A 218 -15.67 21.26 -59.33
N ASP A 219 -15.35 22.14 -60.28
CA ASP A 219 -14.09 22.05 -61.04
C ASP A 219 -12.87 22.37 -60.15
N ALA A 220 -12.98 23.39 -59.28
CA ALA A 220 -11.92 23.73 -58.32
C ALA A 220 -11.64 22.60 -57.32
N GLU A 221 -12.67 21.89 -56.86
CA GLU A 221 -12.53 20.75 -55.95
C GLU A 221 -11.88 19.56 -56.65
N THR A 222 -12.26 19.31 -57.91
CA THR A 222 -11.63 18.29 -58.76
C THR A 222 -10.15 18.57 -59.00
N LEU A 223 -9.78 19.84 -59.25
CA LEU A 223 -8.39 20.27 -59.38
C LEU A 223 -7.62 20.10 -58.07
N LYS A 224 -8.24 20.41 -56.93
CA LYS A 224 -7.61 20.25 -55.61
C LYS A 224 -7.39 18.78 -55.26
N ALA A 225 -8.33 17.91 -55.62
CA ALA A 225 -8.19 16.47 -55.44
C ALA A 225 -7.01 15.91 -56.27
N ARG A 226 -6.90 16.31 -57.55
CA ARG A 226 -5.76 15.93 -58.40
C ARG A 226 -4.43 16.46 -57.86
N ALA A 227 -4.39 17.72 -57.44
CA ALA A 227 -3.17 18.30 -56.87
C ALA A 227 -2.75 17.57 -55.57
N TRP A 228 -3.71 17.06 -54.82
CA TRP A 228 -3.43 16.27 -53.62
C TRP A 228 -2.93 14.86 -53.94
N ASP A 229 -3.48 14.22 -54.97
CA ASP A 229 -2.99 12.93 -55.48
C ASP A 229 -1.57 13.06 -56.04
N ASP A 230 -1.30 14.08 -56.87
CA ASP A 230 0.03 14.39 -57.39
C ASP A 230 1.03 14.63 -56.24
N TYR A 231 0.64 15.39 -55.21
CA TYR A 231 1.46 15.60 -54.02
C TYR A 231 1.73 14.30 -53.26
N LYS A 232 0.76 13.38 -53.16
CA LYS A 232 0.93 12.10 -52.48
C LYS A 232 1.86 11.16 -53.24
N ASP A 233 1.80 11.17 -54.56
CA ASP A 233 2.69 10.41 -55.43
C ASP A 233 4.14 10.93 -55.33
N ASP A 234 4.32 12.26 -55.32
CA ASP A 234 5.62 12.90 -55.14
C ASP A 234 6.18 12.73 -53.71
N ASN A 235 5.31 12.52 -52.71
CA ASN A 235 5.67 12.38 -51.30
C ASN A 235 5.29 11.00 -50.74
N ALA A 236 5.97 9.97 -51.26
CA ALA A 236 5.82 8.59 -50.81
C ALA A 236 5.98 8.47 -49.27
N LYS A 237 5.05 7.74 -48.64
CA LYS A 237 5.08 7.50 -47.18
C LYS A 237 6.41 6.87 -46.76
N GLY A 238 7.13 7.54 -45.85
CA GLY A 238 8.40 7.04 -45.29
C GLY A 238 9.66 7.64 -45.91
N SER A 239 9.55 8.57 -46.86
CA SER A 239 10.69 9.28 -47.47
C SER A 239 11.61 9.99 -46.46
N GLY A 240 11.10 10.37 -45.29
CA GLY A 240 11.83 11.06 -44.23
C GLY A 240 12.63 10.20 -43.23
N ASN A 241 12.51 8.86 -43.26
CA ASN A 241 13.13 7.99 -42.23
C ASN A 241 14.26 7.07 -42.76
N THR A 242 14.96 7.48 -43.82
CA THR A 242 15.96 6.65 -44.51
C THR A 242 17.40 6.83 -44.00
N MET A 243 17.69 7.83 -43.16
CA MET A 243 19.05 8.12 -42.67
C MET A 243 19.44 7.48 -41.32
N ASN A 244 18.56 6.72 -40.66
CA ASN A 244 18.87 6.08 -39.36
C ASN A 244 18.93 4.55 -39.45
N ARG A 245 19.63 4.05 -40.48
CA ARG A 245 20.08 2.64 -40.58
C ARG A 245 21.60 2.62 -40.78
N GLY A 246 22.33 2.61 -39.68
CA GLY A 246 23.79 2.52 -39.62
C GLY A 246 24.30 2.91 -38.25
#